data_AF-A0AAD9PV19-F1
#
_entry.id   AF-A0AAD9PV19-F1
#
_cell.length_a   1.000
_cell.length_b   1.000
_cell.length_c   1.000
_cell.angle_alpha   90.00
_cell.angle_beta   90.00
_cell.angle_gamma   90.00
#
_symmetry.space_group_name_H-M   'P 1'
#
loop_
_entity.id
_entity.type
_entity.pdbx_description
1 polymer ?
#
loop_
_entity_poly.entity_id
_entity_poly.type
_entity_poly.pdbx_seq_one_letter_code
_entity_poly.pdbx_strand_id
1 'polypeptide(L)'
;MADSSKTPAKGALKVILSEEDIPGAKIPRETVEQCSVVQLKRWLLCRGAKTTGNKKALVTRVEDYIKHGLDIKYLRDPDGGLHLLRKKVELGVLEQEEPQLAQSFPKEGYKADLKGLPNISFGTVWRFMIEGVESKKQLSTAKPLVKGFNFFKSGHVLYIGYLHESGKHYIKSQVLPSMKKDKVYTCFLVIASIGRVLNAHCKCPAGIDGRCNHVASTLFALEQHFKERQKTSSVAEDSCTSKPCKWIIPRKRKGPVTPISEISFVKHDYAKEKKAKKPKLNPAAKTCASDLKNWPGERLQNFYEALKEYQIESKKAVGWMHILPQKLNNQEEPLISPIKYHPISAEELKLRFEKVKRNINFEEEKIKKIEEQTRCQSNTNLWHRHRHPRITATKCYRIAVQRETTSPTKIIQDVLDYKEPFQSKSMQEGLEMEDNIIAAYKSLKQEEGVAGIIVQKCGFFISKHHGFLGASPDGLVHDPSAEDTEGLLELKYVQMEKQESLEEALVRKGICKNCKDGVTLNVRHKYYFQTQQAMFVVERKWTDFVVMGTGCTTTFCERIHFSQEHWDTTFPKLESFFNYWIVPELAYPCVKYGLPKLNAT
;
A
#
# COMPACT_ATOMS: atom_id res chain seq x y z
N MET A 1 -40.12 -83.75 26.67
CA MET A 1 -39.19 -83.70 27.80
C MET A 1 -37.81 -83.40 27.23
N ALA A 2 -37.46 -82.12 27.19
CA ALA A 2 -36.63 -81.43 28.19
C ALA A 2 -35.18 -81.41 27.72
N ASP A 3 -34.98 -80.36 26.93
CA ASP A 3 -33.79 -79.75 26.34
C ASP A 3 -32.57 -79.71 27.29
N SER A 4 -31.42 -80.14 26.77
CA SER A 4 -30.14 -80.17 27.45
C SER A 4 -29.46 -78.81 27.38
N SER A 5 -29.83 -77.91 28.29
CA SER A 5 -29.11 -76.64 28.51
C SER A 5 -27.98 -76.83 29.52
N LYS A 6 -26.73 -76.55 29.13
CA LYS A 6 -25.69 -75.94 29.98
C LYS A 6 -24.53 -75.44 29.10
N THR A 7 -24.64 -74.20 28.65
CA THR A 7 -23.53 -73.42 28.08
C THR A 7 -22.81 -72.72 29.24
N PRO A 8 -21.46 -72.75 29.33
CA PRO A 8 -20.74 -72.08 30.40
C PRO A 8 -20.68 -70.56 30.19
N ALA A 9 -20.79 -69.81 31.28
CA ALA A 9 -20.75 -68.35 31.31
C ALA A 9 -19.44 -67.79 30.76
N LYS A 10 -19.53 -66.88 29.77
CA LYS A 10 -18.41 -66.07 29.26
C LYS A 10 -17.96 -65.05 30.31
N GLY A 11 -16.81 -65.28 30.94
CA GLY A 11 -16.09 -64.24 31.67
C GLY A 11 -15.70 -63.08 30.73
N ALA A 12 -15.88 -61.85 31.18
CA ALA A 12 -15.56 -60.66 30.39
C ALA A 12 -14.04 -60.56 30.13
N LEU A 13 -13.61 -60.85 28.90
CA LEU A 13 -12.23 -60.63 28.43
C LEU A 13 -11.85 -59.15 28.59
N LYS A 14 -10.89 -58.87 29.47
CA LYS A 14 -10.33 -57.52 29.68
C LYS A 14 -9.36 -57.20 28.54
N VAL A 15 -9.84 -56.51 27.51
CA VAL A 15 -9.03 -56.09 26.35
C VAL A 15 -8.04 -54.99 26.76
N ILE A 16 -6.74 -55.21 26.56
CA ILE A 16 -5.66 -54.28 26.86
C ILE A 16 -5.13 -53.66 25.56
N LEU A 17 -5.05 -52.33 25.51
CA LEU A 17 -4.47 -51.58 24.40
C LEU A 17 -2.94 -51.50 24.55
N SER A 18 -2.22 -51.66 23.44
CA SER A 18 -0.79 -51.42 23.29
C SER A 18 -0.56 -50.15 22.45
N GLU A 19 0.71 -49.74 22.30
CA GLU A 19 1.06 -48.51 21.59
C GLU A 19 0.72 -48.56 20.09
N GLU A 20 0.64 -49.77 19.54
CA GLU A 20 0.28 -50.06 18.15
C GLU A 20 -1.20 -49.75 17.88
N ASP A 21 -2.06 -49.91 18.88
CA ASP A 21 -3.51 -49.73 18.73
C ASP A 21 -3.92 -48.25 18.79
N ILE A 22 -3.08 -47.41 19.39
CA ILE A 22 -3.39 -46.01 19.69
C ILE A 22 -2.50 -45.11 18.82
N PRO A 23 -3.08 -44.44 17.81
CA PRO A 23 -2.30 -43.64 16.91
C PRO A 23 -1.62 -42.44 17.59
N GLY A 24 -0.31 -42.36 17.37
CA GLY A 24 0.59 -41.39 18.01
C GLY A 24 1.06 -41.78 19.42
N ALA A 25 0.74 -42.99 19.90
CA ALA A 25 1.31 -43.53 21.14
C ALA A 25 2.75 -44.02 20.99
N LYS A 26 3.17 -44.39 19.77
CA LYS A 26 4.56 -44.75 19.42
C LYS A 26 5.37 -43.55 18.94
N ILE A 27 6.67 -43.56 19.23
CA ILE A 27 7.61 -42.55 18.71
C ILE A 27 7.89 -42.87 17.23
N PRO A 28 7.55 -41.97 16.28
CA PRO A 28 7.61 -42.27 14.85
C PRO A 28 8.98 -42.01 14.20
N ARG A 29 10.00 -41.68 15.00
CA ARG A 29 11.36 -41.33 14.56
C ARG A 29 12.39 -42.09 15.38
N GLU A 30 13.62 -42.17 14.86
CA GLU A 30 14.72 -42.86 15.53
C GLU A 30 15.06 -42.23 16.88
N THR A 31 14.94 -40.90 17.01
CA THR A 31 15.14 -40.19 18.27
C THR A 31 14.00 -39.22 18.60
N VAL A 32 13.88 -38.85 19.88
CA VAL A 32 12.84 -37.94 20.40
C VAL A 32 13.02 -36.53 19.83
N GLU A 33 14.25 -36.09 19.60
CA GLU A 33 14.61 -34.74 19.13
C GLU A 33 14.13 -34.51 17.70
N GLN A 34 14.12 -35.58 16.90
CA GLN A 34 13.66 -35.57 15.52
C GLN A 34 12.13 -35.46 15.41
N CYS A 35 11.40 -35.71 16.50
CA CYS A 35 9.95 -35.57 16.52
C CYS A 35 9.53 -34.10 16.47
N SER A 36 8.47 -33.82 15.72
CA SER A 36 7.83 -32.51 15.71
C SER A 36 7.13 -32.24 17.03
N VAL A 37 6.93 -30.95 17.35
CA VAL A 37 6.18 -30.50 18.54
C VAL A 37 4.80 -31.15 18.62
N VAL A 38 4.16 -31.41 17.47
CA VAL A 38 2.83 -32.03 17.43
C VAL A 38 2.90 -33.52 17.79
N GLN A 39 3.90 -34.24 17.26
CA GLN A 39 4.13 -35.65 17.58
C GLN A 39 4.46 -35.84 19.07
N LEU A 40 5.35 -35.01 19.62
CA LEU A 40 5.71 -35.02 21.04
C LEU A 40 4.48 -34.79 21.94
N LYS A 41 3.65 -33.81 21.59
CA LYS A 41 2.41 -33.54 22.34
C LYS A 41 1.41 -34.66 22.26
N ARG A 42 1.25 -35.29 21.09
CA ARG A 42 0.34 -36.43 20.92
C ARG A 42 0.80 -37.63 21.75
N TRP A 43 2.09 -37.94 21.73
CA TRP A 43 2.68 -39.02 22.54
C TRP A 43 2.49 -38.79 24.05
N LEU A 44 2.71 -37.56 24.52
CA LEU A 44 2.47 -37.16 25.92
C LEU A 44 0.99 -37.23 26.29
N LEU A 45 0.08 -36.86 25.36
CA LEU A 45 -1.36 -36.93 25.57
C LEU A 45 -1.84 -38.36 25.79
N CYS A 46 -1.31 -39.34 25.05
CA CYS A 46 -1.60 -40.77 25.23
C CYS A 46 -1.16 -41.30 26.61
N ARG A 47 -0.39 -40.51 27.38
CA ARG A 47 0.08 -40.84 28.74
C ARG A 47 -0.48 -39.89 29.80
N GLY A 48 -1.46 -39.06 29.44
CA GLY A 48 -2.09 -38.08 30.35
C GLY A 48 -1.14 -36.96 30.80
N ALA A 49 -0.01 -36.78 30.12
CA ALA A 49 1.03 -35.83 30.51
C ALA A 49 0.74 -34.41 29.99
N LYS A 50 1.34 -33.40 30.65
CA LYS A 50 1.22 -31.99 30.22
C LYS A 50 1.86 -31.77 28.85
N THR A 51 1.10 -31.21 27.92
CA THR A 51 1.51 -30.93 26.52
C THR A 51 1.97 -29.47 26.29
N THR A 52 2.21 -28.72 27.36
CA THR A 52 2.65 -27.31 27.33
C THR A 52 4.19 -27.20 27.29
N GLY A 53 4.71 -26.09 26.75
CA GLY A 53 6.15 -25.81 26.67
C GLY A 53 6.67 -25.64 25.24
N ASN A 54 7.93 -25.19 25.14
CA ASN A 54 8.70 -25.12 23.88
C ASN A 54 9.22 -26.53 23.50
N LYS A 55 9.81 -26.68 22.30
CA LYS A 55 10.25 -27.99 21.79
C LYS A 55 11.22 -28.70 22.74
N LYS A 56 12.22 -27.98 23.26
CA LYS A 56 13.20 -28.51 24.21
C LYS A 56 12.55 -29.09 25.46
N ALA A 57 11.60 -28.34 26.06
CA ALA A 57 10.86 -28.81 27.24
C ALA A 57 9.95 -30.01 26.97
N LEU A 58 9.47 -30.19 25.73
CA LEU A 58 8.68 -31.36 25.34
C LEU A 58 9.55 -32.60 25.11
N VAL A 59 10.73 -32.42 24.50
CA VAL A 59 11.72 -33.49 24.28
C VAL A 59 12.17 -34.05 25.63
N THR A 60 12.67 -33.19 26.52
CA THR A 60 13.12 -33.61 27.87
C THR A 60 12.04 -34.34 28.63
N ARG A 61 10.78 -33.89 28.52
CA ARG A 61 9.66 -34.57 29.19
C ARG A 61 9.36 -35.94 28.63
N VAL A 62 9.46 -36.12 27.31
CA VAL A 62 9.27 -37.44 26.68
C VAL A 62 10.41 -38.37 27.09
N GLU A 63 11.66 -37.88 27.07
CA GLU A 63 12.84 -38.63 27.53
C GLU A 63 12.70 -39.06 29.00
N ASP A 64 12.26 -38.16 29.89
CA ASP A 64 12.02 -38.48 31.30
C ASP A 64 10.96 -39.58 31.46
N TYR A 65 9.88 -39.54 30.67
CA TYR A 65 8.84 -40.56 30.73
C TYR A 65 9.35 -41.94 30.32
N ILE A 66 10.20 -42.00 29.29
CA ILE A 66 10.82 -43.25 28.82
C ILE A 66 11.83 -43.75 29.85
N LYS A 67 12.71 -42.85 30.33
CA LYS A 67 13.76 -43.17 31.30
C LYS A 67 13.21 -43.76 32.60
N HIS A 68 12.03 -43.29 33.03
CA HIS A 68 11.39 -43.73 34.27
C HIS A 68 10.31 -44.82 34.06
N GLY A 69 10.18 -45.39 32.86
CA GLY A 69 9.21 -46.46 32.57
C GLY A 69 7.74 -46.04 32.70
N LEU A 70 7.47 -44.73 32.63
CA LEU A 70 6.13 -44.15 32.72
C LEU A 70 5.38 -44.22 31.38
N ASP A 71 6.12 -44.46 30.31
CA ASP A 71 5.63 -44.62 28.95
C ASP A 71 4.71 -45.84 28.80
N ILE A 72 5.01 -46.94 29.49
CA ILE A 72 4.22 -48.18 29.47
C ILE A 72 3.08 -48.13 30.50
N LYS A 73 3.36 -47.60 31.71
CA LYS A 73 2.43 -47.63 32.86
C LYS A 73 1.16 -46.80 32.65
N TYR A 74 1.24 -45.71 31.91
CA TYR A 74 0.15 -44.73 31.80
C TYR A 74 -0.49 -44.66 30.41
N LEU A 75 -0.29 -45.67 29.57
CA LEU A 75 -0.90 -45.69 28.24
C LEU A 75 -2.44 -45.68 28.35
N ARG A 76 -3.06 -44.67 27.74
CA ARG A 76 -4.51 -44.42 27.74
C ARG A 76 -4.94 -44.02 26.33
N ASP A 77 -6.18 -44.34 25.98
CA ASP A 77 -6.80 -43.86 24.74
C ASP A 77 -7.31 -42.41 24.93
N PRO A 78 -6.65 -41.39 24.33
CA PRO A 78 -7.09 -40.01 24.46
C PRO A 78 -8.35 -39.70 23.62
N ASP A 79 -8.80 -40.63 22.76
CA ASP A 79 -9.91 -40.43 21.83
C ASP A 79 -11.21 -41.10 22.28
N GLY A 80 -11.41 -41.23 23.60
CA GLY A 80 -12.70 -41.58 24.21
C GLY A 80 -13.12 -43.04 24.07
N GLY A 81 -12.17 -43.97 23.92
CA GLY A 81 -12.42 -45.42 23.86
C GLY A 81 -12.62 -45.98 22.45
N LEU A 82 -12.44 -45.17 21.41
CA LEU A 82 -12.55 -45.60 20.00
C LEU A 82 -11.54 -46.70 19.62
N HIS A 83 -10.33 -46.67 20.19
CA HIS A 83 -9.31 -47.68 19.90
C HIS A 83 -9.60 -49.00 20.62
N LEU A 84 -10.18 -48.93 21.82
CA LEU A 84 -10.69 -50.10 22.53
C LEU A 84 -11.80 -50.81 21.76
N LEU A 85 -12.73 -50.05 21.17
CA LEU A 85 -13.77 -50.58 20.29
C LEU A 85 -13.20 -51.24 19.04
N ARG A 86 -12.18 -50.65 18.40
CA ARG A 86 -11.52 -51.23 17.22
C ARG A 86 -10.79 -52.53 17.54
N LYS A 87 -10.04 -52.59 18.64
CA LYS A 87 -9.34 -53.82 19.06
C LYS A 87 -10.32 -54.94 19.42
N LYS A 88 -11.50 -54.61 19.95
CA LYS A 88 -12.59 -55.58 20.16
C LYS A 88 -13.14 -56.13 18.84
N VAL A 89 -13.22 -55.33 17.78
CA VAL A 89 -13.60 -55.79 16.43
C VAL A 89 -12.52 -56.69 15.83
N GLU A 90 -11.23 -56.29 15.90
CA GLU A 90 -10.10 -57.11 15.40
C GLU A 90 -9.96 -58.45 16.12
N LEU A 91 -10.22 -58.50 17.43
CA LEU A 91 -10.20 -59.72 18.24
C LEU A 91 -11.49 -60.57 18.09
N GLY A 92 -12.40 -60.22 17.18
CA GLY A 92 -13.63 -60.97 16.92
C GLY A 92 -14.67 -60.91 18.05
N VAL A 93 -14.56 -59.92 18.95
CA VAL A 93 -15.52 -59.68 20.04
C VAL A 93 -16.72 -58.85 19.55
N LEU A 94 -16.62 -58.23 18.37
CA LEU A 94 -17.65 -57.47 17.65
C LEU A 94 -17.57 -57.81 16.15
N GLU A 95 -18.69 -58.04 15.47
CA GLU A 95 -18.74 -58.40 14.04
C GLU A 95 -18.31 -57.25 13.11
N GLN A 96 -17.72 -57.60 11.95
CA GLN A 96 -17.14 -56.68 10.97
C GLN A 96 -17.79 -56.89 9.59
N GLU A 97 -18.55 -55.91 9.10
CA GLU A 97 -19.00 -55.84 7.70
C GLU A 97 -18.31 -54.66 6.98
N GLU A 98 -17.46 -54.93 5.99
CA GLU A 98 -16.87 -53.91 5.11
C GLU A 98 -17.23 -54.16 3.63
N PRO A 99 -18.08 -53.32 3.00
CA PRO A 99 -18.47 -53.48 1.59
C PRO A 99 -17.53 -52.77 0.59
N GLN A 100 -17.38 -53.34 -0.61
CA GLN A 100 -16.49 -52.91 -1.70
C GLN A 100 -16.79 -51.50 -2.24
N LEU A 101 -15.76 -50.65 -2.48
CA LEU A 101 -15.89 -49.28 -3.01
C LEU A 101 -16.30 -49.23 -4.50
N ALA A 102 -17.32 -48.44 -4.84
CA ALA A 102 -17.64 -48.08 -6.22
C ALA A 102 -16.83 -46.82 -6.63
N GLN A 103 -16.39 -46.75 -7.89
CA GLN A 103 -15.47 -45.72 -8.40
C GLN A 103 -16.11 -44.34 -8.65
N SER A 104 -17.43 -44.16 -8.50
CA SER A 104 -18.11 -42.88 -8.76
C SER A 104 -18.97 -42.40 -7.58
N PHE A 105 -18.95 -41.10 -7.31
CA PHE A 105 -19.79 -40.46 -6.28
C PHE A 105 -21.23 -40.27 -6.81
N PRO A 106 -22.28 -40.57 -6.01
CA PRO A 106 -23.66 -40.28 -6.37
C PRO A 106 -23.84 -38.79 -6.68
N LYS A 107 -24.60 -38.47 -7.75
CA LYS A 107 -24.82 -37.08 -8.19
C LYS A 107 -26.00 -36.40 -7.47
N GLU A 108 -27.00 -37.17 -7.09
CA GLU A 108 -28.30 -36.72 -6.54
C GLU A 108 -28.66 -37.51 -5.27
N GLY A 109 -29.76 -37.15 -4.59
CA GLY A 109 -30.26 -37.87 -3.41
C GLY A 109 -29.74 -37.40 -2.04
N TYR A 110 -28.83 -36.42 -2.00
CA TYR A 110 -28.33 -35.86 -0.73
C TYR A 110 -29.40 -35.05 0.00
N LYS A 111 -29.67 -35.42 1.25
CA LYS A 111 -30.56 -34.70 2.17
C LYS A 111 -29.72 -33.83 3.11
N ALA A 112 -30.27 -32.68 3.54
CA ALA A 112 -29.61 -31.82 4.52
C ALA A 112 -29.66 -32.39 5.95
N ASP A 113 -30.47 -33.42 6.18
CA ASP A 113 -30.57 -34.11 7.46
C ASP A 113 -29.38 -35.04 7.68
N LEU A 114 -28.68 -34.84 8.81
CA LEU A 114 -27.46 -35.55 9.19
C LEU A 114 -27.71 -36.61 10.28
N LYS A 115 -28.97 -36.88 10.67
CA LYS A 115 -29.35 -37.84 11.73
C LYS A 115 -28.83 -39.27 11.51
N GLY A 116 -28.56 -39.67 10.26
CA GLY A 116 -28.05 -41.01 9.94
C GLY A 116 -26.52 -41.15 9.93
N LEU A 117 -25.77 -40.10 10.28
CA LEU A 117 -24.30 -40.14 10.22
C LEU A 117 -23.68 -41.10 11.25
N PRO A 118 -22.63 -41.85 10.88
CA PRO A 118 -21.84 -42.63 11.83
C PRO A 118 -20.98 -41.71 12.72
N ASN A 119 -20.47 -42.25 13.82
CA ASN A 119 -19.70 -41.49 14.81
C ASN A 119 -18.37 -41.01 14.22
N ILE A 120 -18.22 -39.70 14.04
CA ILE A 120 -16.99 -39.08 13.55
C ILE A 120 -16.35 -38.32 14.70
N SER A 121 -15.27 -38.87 15.26
CA SER A 121 -14.48 -38.20 16.29
C SER A 121 -13.25 -37.51 15.69
N PHE A 122 -12.56 -36.70 16.48
CA PHE A 122 -11.28 -36.14 16.07
C PHE A 122 -10.25 -37.20 15.68
N GLY A 123 -10.26 -38.37 16.32
CA GLY A 123 -9.40 -39.50 15.94
C GLY A 123 -9.62 -39.94 14.50
N THR A 124 -10.87 -39.93 14.02
CA THR A 124 -11.19 -40.16 12.60
C THR A 124 -10.60 -39.06 11.70
N VAL A 125 -10.77 -37.79 12.08
CA VAL A 125 -10.24 -36.65 11.32
C VAL A 125 -8.72 -36.71 11.23
N TRP A 126 -8.06 -36.97 12.36
CA TRP A 126 -6.61 -37.09 12.47
C TRP A 126 -6.07 -38.24 11.64
N ARG A 127 -6.66 -39.44 11.77
CA ARG A 127 -6.25 -40.61 11.01
C ARG A 127 -6.33 -40.38 9.51
N PHE A 128 -7.45 -39.84 9.03
CA PHE A 128 -7.61 -39.58 7.60
C PHE A 128 -6.64 -38.51 7.09
N MET A 129 -6.50 -37.40 7.82
CA MET A 129 -5.69 -36.27 7.37
C MET A 129 -4.19 -36.51 7.53
N ILE A 130 -3.75 -37.14 8.62
CA ILE A 130 -2.33 -37.24 8.99
C ILE A 130 -1.77 -38.64 8.77
N GLU A 131 -2.48 -39.69 9.19
CA GLU A 131 -1.92 -41.06 9.24
C GLU A 131 -2.13 -41.85 7.96
N GLY A 132 -3.20 -41.57 7.20
CA GLY A 132 -3.48 -42.21 5.92
C GLY A 132 -2.61 -41.75 4.76
N VAL A 133 -1.52 -41.02 5.01
CA VAL A 133 -0.59 -40.53 3.99
C VAL A 133 0.58 -41.51 3.89
N GLU A 134 0.71 -42.19 2.75
CA GLU A 134 1.88 -43.02 2.49
C GLU A 134 3.16 -42.18 2.52
N SER A 135 4.20 -42.68 3.18
CA SER A 135 5.49 -42.02 3.43
C SER A 135 6.17 -41.45 2.18
N LYS A 136 5.77 -41.91 0.98
CA LYS A 136 6.32 -41.51 -0.32
C LYS A 136 5.65 -40.26 -0.94
N LYS A 137 4.47 -39.84 -0.46
CA LYS A 137 3.81 -38.60 -0.92
C LYS A 137 4.09 -37.47 0.09
N GLN A 138 5.18 -36.71 -0.12
CA GLN A 138 5.53 -35.54 0.70
C GLN A 138 4.55 -34.36 0.54
N LEU A 139 3.30 -34.52 0.95
CA LEU A 139 2.36 -33.39 1.10
C LEU A 139 2.09 -33.21 2.59
N SER A 140 2.55 -32.07 3.14
CA SER A 140 2.36 -31.74 4.56
C SER A 140 0.87 -31.51 4.85
N THR A 141 0.17 -32.54 5.32
CA THR A 141 -1.28 -32.50 5.65
C THR A 141 -1.58 -31.88 7.02
N ALA A 142 -0.56 -31.67 7.86
CA ALA A 142 -0.67 -30.94 9.12
C ALA A 142 -1.09 -29.46 8.92
N LYS A 143 -0.60 -28.81 7.86
CA LYS A 143 -1.00 -27.44 7.52
C LYS A 143 -2.49 -27.37 7.12
N PRO A 144 -2.98 -28.24 6.21
CA PRO A 144 -4.40 -28.36 5.92
C PRO A 144 -5.31 -28.66 7.10
N LEU A 145 -4.89 -29.51 8.04
CA LEU A 145 -5.66 -29.79 9.25
C LEU A 145 -5.89 -28.50 10.07
N VAL A 146 -4.83 -27.75 10.37
CA VAL A 146 -4.92 -26.50 11.15
C VAL A 146 -5.72 -25.43 10.41
N LYS A 147 -5.48 -25.26 9.10
CA LYS A 147 -6.23 -24.28 8.29
C LYS A 147 -7.70 -24.68 8.14
N GLY A 148 -8.00 -25.96 7.99
CA GLY A 148 -9.35 -26.50 7.90
C GLY A 148 -10.18 -26.23 9.16
N PHE A 149 -9.57 -26.41 10.35
CA PHE A 149 -10.25 -26.04 11.60
C PHE A 149 -10.59 -24.54 11.66
N ASN A 150 -9.67 -23.67 11.21
CA ASN A 150 -9.92 -22.24 11.15
C ASN A 150 -11.01 -21.88 10.12
N PHE A 151 -11.06 -22.56 8.97
CA PHE A 151 -12.14 -22.39 7.97
C PHE A 151 -13.50 -22.76 8.57
N PHE A 152 -13.58 -23.90 9.26
CA PHE A 152 -14.78 -24.32 9.98
C PHE A 152 -15.22 -23.27 11.02
N LYS A 153 -14.33 -22.86 11.93
CA LYS A 153 -14.66 -21.85 12.96
C LYS A 153 -14.99 -20.47 12.39
N SER A 154 -14.44 -20.12 11.22
CA SER A 154 -14.74 -18.87 10.51
C SER A 154 -16.04 -18.97 9.67
N GLY A 155 -16.71 -20.12 9.68
CA GLY A 155 -17.98 -20.35 8.97
C GLY A 155 -17.83 -20.39 7.45
N HIS A 156 -16.74 -20.97 6.95
CA HIS A 156 -16.52 -21.19 5.51
C HIS A 156 -17.30 -22.39 4.96
N VAL A 157 -17.74 -23.32 5.81
CA VAL A 157 -18.59 -24.45 5.42
C VAL A 157 -20.02 -23.94 5.30
N LEU A 158 -20.57 -23.95 4.08
CA LEU A 158 -21.87 -23.38 3.74
C LEU A 158 -23.00 -24.41 3.77
N TYR A 159 -22.70 -25.62 3.31
CA TYR A 159 -23.67 -26.69 3.17
C TYR A 159 -23.01 -28.04 3.40
N ILE A 160 -23.76 -28.98 3.98
CA ILE A 160 -23.42 -30.39 4.10
C ILE A 160 -24.70 -31.17 3.77
N GLY A 161 -24.60 -32.05 2.77
CA GLY A 161 -25.63 -33.00 2.40
C GLY A 161 -25.14 -34.42 2.66
N TYR A 162 -26.08 -35.28 3.03
CA TYR A 162 -25.88 -36.66 3.43
C TYR A 162 -26.74 -37.60 2.60
N LEU A 163 -26.15 -38.70 2.16
CA LEU A 163 -26.82 -39.79 1.47
C LEU A 163 -26.31 -41.12 2.04
N HIS A 164 -27.24 -42.01 2.38
CA HIS A 164 -26.92 -43.39 2.76
C HIS A 164 -27.35 -44.32 1.63
N GLU A 165 -26.39 -45.05 1.08
CA GLU A 165 -26.64 -45.97 -0.03
C GLU A 165 -25.66 -47.14 0.07
N SER A 166 -26.14 -48.37 -0.10
CA SER A 166 -25.33 -49.59 -0.13
C SER A 166 -24.34 -49.73 1.05
N GLY A 167 -24.81 -49.44 2.27
CA GLY A 167 -24.02 -49.53 3.51
C GLY A 167 -22.92 -48.47 3.64
N LYS A 168 -22.97 -47.39 2.85
CA LYS A 168 -22.00 -46.30 2.87
C LYS A 168 -22.66 -44.95 3.09
N HIS A 169 -21.93 -44.07 3.76
CA HIS A 169 -22.35 -42.71 4.04
C HIS A 169 -21.61 -41.75 3.13
N TYR A 170 -22.33 -41.17 2.17
CA TYR A 170 -21.83 -40.19 1.22
C TYR A 170 -22.12 -38.78 1.71
N ILE A 171 -21.08 -37.94 1.72
CA ILE A 171 -21.17 -36.55 2.14
C ILE A 171 -20.80 -35.65 0.98
N LYS A 172 -21.63 -34.63 0.74
CA LYS A 172 -21.37 -33.55 -0.20
C LYS A 172 -21.40 -32.24 0.55
N SER A 173 -20.28 -31.51 0.60
CA SER A 173 -20.23 -30.19 1.25
C SER A 173 -19.84 -29.08 0.29
N GLN A 174 -20.21 -27.85 0.63
CA GLN A 174 -19.80 -26.64 -0.08
C GLN A 174 -19.00 -25.75 0.87
N VAL A 175 -17.79 -25.37 0.45
CA VAL A 175 -16.83 -24.63 1.31
C VAL A 175 -16.20 -23.46 0.56
N LEU A 176 -16.13 -22.29 1.22
CA LEU A 176 -15.46 -21.10 0.70
C LEU A 176 -13.93 -21.19 0.84
N PRO A 177 -13.16 -20.73 -0.16
CA PRO A 177 -11.71 -20.59 -0.05
C PRO A 177 -11.30 -19.37 0.77
N SER A 178 -10.00 -19.26 1.10
CA SER A 178 -9.47 -18.14 1.89
C SER A 178 -9.42 -16.81 1.13
N MET A 179 -9.09 -16.82 -0.17
CA MET A 179 -8.79 -15.59 -0.92
C MET A 179 -9.89 -15.22 -1.94
N LYS A 180 -10.22 -16.12 -2.86
CA LYS A 180 -11.18 -15.89 -3.96
C LYS A 180 -12.62 -16.21 -3.54
N LYS A 181 -13.28 -15.26 -2.88
CA LYS A 181 -14.64 -15.45 -2.31
C LYS A 181 -15.78 -15.52 -3.33
N ASP A 182 -15.46 -15.39 -4.62
CA ASP A 182 -16.34 -15.57 -5.78
C ASP A 182 -16.55 -17.05 -6.15
N LYS A 183 -15.76 -17.97 -5.58
CA LYS A 183 -15.84 -19.40 -5.84
C LYS A 183 -16.22 -20.20 -4.59
N VAL A 184 -16.95 -21.28 -4.78
CA VAL A 184 -17.29 -22.26 -3.74
C VAL A 184 -16.79 -23.63 -4.18
N TYR A 185 -16.00 -24.28 -3.34
CA TYR A 185 -15.51 -25.63 -3.62
C TYR A 185 -16.49 -26.67 -3.10
N THR A 186 -16.81 -27.65 -3.94
CA THR A 186 -17.59 -28.82 -3.51
C THR A 186 -16.62 -29.92 -3.07
N CYS A 187 -16.83 -30.46 -1.87
CA CYS A 187 -16.10 -31.62 -1.36
C CYS A 187 -17.04 -32.82 -1.32
N PHE A 188 -16.51 -34.00 -1.64
CA PHE A 188 -17.20 -35.27 -1.55
C PHE A 188 -16.43 -36.20 -0.62
N LEU A 189 -17.11 -36.85 0.32
CA LEU A 189 -16.51 -37.83 1.23
C LEU A 189 -17.34 -39.11 1.24
N VAL A 190 -16.67 -40.25 1.40
CA VAL A 190 -17.30 -41.54 1.65
C VAL A 190 -16.85 -42.02 3.02
N ILE A 191 -17.80 -42.38 3.88
CA ILE A 191 -17.56 -42.80 5.25
C ILE A 191 -18.21 -44.17 5.46
N ALA A 192 -17.47 -45.10 6.05
CA ALA A 192 -17.99 -46.41 6.47
C ALA A 192 -18.92 -46.27 7.68
N SER A 193 -19.80 -47.24 7.91
CA SER A 193 -20.74 -47.25 9.06
C SER A 193 -20.03 -47.17 10.42
N ILE A 194 -18.79 -47.63 10.49
CA ILE A 194 -17.92 -47.52 11.68
C ILE A 194 -17.25 -46.14 11.85
N GLY A 195 -17.62 -45.15 11.03
CA GLY A 195 -17.10 -43.78 11.11
C GLY A 195 -15.69 -43.60 10.53
N ARG A 196 -15.21 -44.53 9.69
CA ARG A 196 -13.91 -44.42 8.98
C ARG A 196 -14.10 -43.70 7.65
N VAL A 197 -13.31 -42.66 7.39
CA VAL A 197 -13.30 -42.00 6.07
C VAL A 197 -12.59 -42.91 5.08
N LEU A 198 -13.32 -43.38 4.07
CA LEU A 198 -12.82 -44.28 3.04
C LEU A 198 -12.15 -43.50 1.90
N ASN A 199 -12.79 -42.43 1.46
CA ASN A 199 -12.26 -41.58 0.38
C ASN A 199 -12.78 -40.14 0.53
N ALA A 200 -12.01 -39.17 0.04
CA ALA A 200 -12.46 -37.80 -0.10
C ALA A 200 -11.92 -37.17 -1.38
N HIS A 201 -12.70 -36.28 -1.97
CA HIS A 201 -12.33 -35.55 -3.17
C HIS A 201 -12.75 -34.09 -3.07
N CYS A 202 -11.91 -33.19 -3.57
CA CYS A 202 -12.24 -31.78 -3.70
C CYS A 202 -11.62 -31.20 -4.97
N LYS A 203 -12.41 -30.45 -5.74
CA LYS A 203 -11.97 -29.83 -7.00
C LYS A 203 -11.04 -28.61 -6.83
N CYS A 204 -10.52 -28.38 -5.63
CA CYS A 204 -9.55 -27.31 -5.43
C CYS A 204 -8.15 -27.76 -5.89
N PRO A 205 -7.24 -26.83 -6.23
CA PRO A 205 -5.89 -27.19 -6.68
C PRO A 205 -5.11 -28.10 -5.73
N ALA A 206 -5.37 -27.99 -4.41
CA ALA A 206 -4.76 -28.83 -3.38
C ALA A 206 -5.59 -30.08 -3.00
N GLY A 207 -6.70 -30.34 -3.70
CA GLY A 207 -7.70 -31.34 -3.33
C GLY A 207 -7.58 -32.68 -4.06
N ILE A 208 -6.54 -32.84 -4.89
CA ILE A 208 -6.26 -34.05 -5.67
C ILE A 208 -6.19 -35.29 -4.76
N ASP A 209 -5.49 -35.20 -3.62
CA ASP A 209 -5.38 -36.30 -2.64
C ASP A 209 -6.48 -36.29 -1.56
N GLY A 210 -7.55 -35.50 -1.72
CA GLY A 210 -8.67 -35.47 -0.78
C GLY A 210 -8.37 -34.81 0.58
N ARG A 211 -7.18 -34.23 0.80
CA ARG A 211 -6.72 -33.75 2.12
C ARG A 211 -6.48 -32.24 2.19
N CYS A 212 -7.24 -31.47 1.42
CA CYS A 212 -7.16 -30.01 1.43
C CYS A 212 -7.84 -29.38 2.67
N ASN A 213 -7.65 -28.07 2.86
CA ASN A 213 -8.29 -27.31 3.93
C ASN A 213 -9.82 -27.43 3.91
N HIS A 214 -10.43 -27.57 2.73
CA HIS A 214 -11.88 -27.67 2.57
C HIS A 214 -12.43 -29.01 3.08
N VAL A 215 -11.76 -30.13 2.75
CA VAL A 215 -12.13 -31.45 3.27
C VAL A 215 -11.92 -31.49 4.78
N ALA A 216 -10.78 -30.98 5.27
CA ALA A 216 -10.53 -30.86 6.72
C ALA A 216 -11.64 -30.05 7.43
N SER A 217 -12.05 -28.91 6.87
CA SER A 217 -13.14 -28.10 7.45
C SER A 217 -14.49 -28.83 7.47
N THR A 218 -14.77 -29.66 6.46
CA THR A 218 -15.97 -30.50 6.40
C THR A 218 -15.94 -31.56 7.50
N LEU A 219 -14.80 -32.24 7.67
CA LEU A 219 -14.61 -33.24 8.73
C LEU A 219 -14.79 -32.65 10.14
N PHE A 220 -14.27 -31.44 10.39
CA PHE A 220 -14.49 -30.75 11.67
C PHE A 220 -15.95 -30.33 11.89
N ALA A 221 -16.68 -29.99 10.82
CA ALA A 221 -18.11 -29.68 10.93
C ALA A 221 -18.93 -30.93 11.29
N LEU A 222 -18.61 -32.08 10.68
CA LEU A 222 -19.24 -33.37 11.02
C LEU A 222 -18.93 -33.79 12.46
N GLU A 223 -17.69 -33.60 12.91
CA GLU A 223 -17.25 -33.89 14.28
C GLU A 223 -17.97 -33.03 15.33
N GLN A 224 -18.14 -31.73 15.06
CA GLN A 224 -18.91 -30.83 15.93
C GLN A 224 -20.39 -31.23 15.99
N HIS A 225 -21.01 -31.55 14.85
CA HIS A 225 -22.41 -31.99 14.80
C HIS A 225 -22.63 -33.24 15.66
N PHE A 226 -21.69 -34.19 15.63
CA PHE A 226 -21.74 -35.37 16.49
C PHE A 226 -21.64 -35.04 17.99
N LYS A 227 -20.69 -34.17 18.37
CA LYS A 227 -20.55 -33.70 19.77
C LYS A 227 -21.81 -33.00 20.27
N GLU A 228 -22.47 -32.23 19.42
CA GLU A 228 -23.74 -31.56 19.75
C GLU A 228 -24.86 -32.58 19.92
N ARG A 229 -25.01 -33.53 18.99
CA ARG A 229 -25.99 -34.62 19.10
C ARG A 229 -25.84 -35.41 20.40
N GLN A 230 -24.63 -35.78 20.80
CA GLN A 230 -24.38 -36.48 22.07
C GLN A 230 -24.79 -35.67 23.30
N LYS A 231 -24.64 -34.33 23.27
CA LYS A 231 -25.08 -33.45 24.36
C LYS A 231 -26.61 -33.29 24.41
N THR A 232 -27.28 -33.38 23.26
CA THR A 232 -28.75 -33.24 23.17
C THR A 232 -29.49 -34.53 23.52
N SER A 233 -28.83 -35.69 23.55
CA SER A 233 -29.43 -36.95 23.99
C SER A 233 -29.76 -37.01 25.50
N SER A 234 -29.45 -35.98 26.28
CA SER A 234 -29.81 -35.87 27.72
C SER A 234 -30.84 -34.79 28.05
N VAL A 235 -31.48 -34.16 27.05
CA VAL A 235 -32.60 -33.22 27.26
C VAL A 235 -33.62 -33.46 26.15
N ALA A 236 -34.88 -33.67 26.53
CA ALA A 236 -35.99 -34.01 25.63
C ALA A 236 -36.06 -33.10 24.38
N GLU A 237 -36.35 -33.70 23.24
CA GLU A 237 -36.49 -33.00 21.96
C GLU A 237 -37.70 -32.06 21.99
N ASP A 238 -37.46 -30.75 22.04
CA ASP A 238 -38.50 -29.76 21.71
C ASP A 238 -38.88 -29.90 20.23
N SER A 239 -40.19 -30.05 19.98
CA SER A 239 -40.76 -30.17 18.64
C SER A 239 -40.41 -29.00 17.70
N CYS A 240 -40.36 -29.30 16.41
CA CYS A 240 -39.90 -28.43 15.31
C CYS A 240 -40.62 -27.06 15.18
N THR A 241 -41.70 -26.83 15.93
CA THR A 241 -42.58 -25.66 15.82
C THR A 241 -42.31 -24.56 16.85
N SER A 242 -41.50 -24.79 17.89
CA SER A 242 -41.29 -23.82 18.97
C SER A 242 -40.03 -22.94 18.83
N LYS A 243 -39.24 -23.12 17.76
CA LYS A 243 -38.06 -22.29 17.46
C LYS A 243 -38.25 -21.59 16.11
N PRO A 244 -37.94 -20.28 15.99
CA PRO A 244 -37.95 -19.62 14.69
C PRO A 244 -37.04 -20.37 13.72
N CYS A 245 -37.54 -20.69 12.54
CA CYS A 245 -36.83 -21.36 11.45
C CYS A 245 -35.45 -20.73 11.19
N LYS A 246 -34.37 -21.40 11.65
CA LYS A 246 -32.96 -21.03 11.35
C LYS A 246 -32.41 -21.76 10.12
N TRP A 247 -33.28 -22.20 9.23
CA TRP A 247 -32.91 -22.91 8.01
C TRP A 247 -32.24 -21.94 7.04
N ILE A 248 -30.92 -22.06 6.91
CA ILE A 248 -30.08 -21.54 5.82
C ILE A 248 -30.48 -20.13 5.36
N ILE A 249 -30.20 -19.11 6.18
CA ILE A 249 -30.10 -17.75 5.63
C ILE A 249 -28.73 -17.67 4.94
N PRO A 250 -28.64 -17.56 3.61
CA PRO A 250 -27.36 -17.26 2.97
C PRO A 250 -26.91 -15.91 3.51
N ARG A 251 -25.68 -15.83 4.03
CA ARG A 251 -25.11 -14.51 4.38
C ARG A 251 -25.21 -13.63 3.13
N LYS A 252 -25.78 -12.42 3.28
CA LYS A 252 -25.54 -11.33 2.33
C LYS A 252 -24.03 -11.30 2.06
N ARG A 253 -23.61 -11.31 0.79
CA ARG A 253 -22.23 -11.58 0.33
C ARG A 253 -21.14 -10.61 0.85
N LYS A 254 -21.47 -9.72 1.79
CA LYS A 254 -20.55 -8.96 2.63
C LYS A 254 -21.09 -9.05 4.06
N GLY A 255 -20.30 -9.58 5.00
CA GLY A 255 -20.69 -9.56 6.42
C GLY A 255 -20.94 -8.13 6.89
N PRO A 256 -21.65 -7.93 8.03
CA PRO A 256 -21.82 -6.60 8.58
C PRO A 256 -20.44 -5.95 8.75
N VAL A 257 -20.29 -4.73 8.25
CA VAL A 257 -19.09 -3.93 8.45
C VAL A 257 -19.08 -3.54 9.93
N THR A 258 -18.27 -4.23 10.72
CA THR A 258 -18.06 -3.90 12.14
C THR A 258 -16.80 -3.06 12.28
N PRO A 259 -16.83 -1.97 13.06
CA PRO A 259 -15.63 -1.24 13.45
C PRO A 259 -14.53 -2.19 13.95
N ILE A 260 -13.25 -1.91 13.63
CA ILE A 260 -12.11 -2.73 14.08
C ILE A 260 -12.08 -2.88 15.61
N SER A 261 -12.56 -1.86 16.33
CA SER A 261 -12.77 -1.84 17.78
C SER A 261 -13.63 -3.00 18.31
N GLU A 262 -14.57 -3.46 17.50
CA GLU A 262 -15.55 -4.49 17.84
C GLU A 262 -15.17 -5.85 17.25
N ILE A 263 -14.14 -5.91 16.40
CA ILE A 263 -13.64 -7.14 15.80
C ILE A 263 -12.70 -7.86 16.78
N SER A 264 -13.01 -9.12 17.09
CA SER A 264 -12.10 -10.00 17.81
C SER A 264 -11.21 -10.80 16.85
N PHE A 265 -9.90 -10.56 16.86
CA PHE A 265 -8.94 -11.36 16.10
C PHE A 265 -8.50 -12.57 16.93
N VAL A 266 -9.02 -13.77 16.61
CA VAL A 266 -8.67 -15.01 17.30
C VAL A 266 -8.14 -16.03 16.31
N LYS A 267 -6.92 -16.51 16.52
CA LYS A 267 -6.41 -17.70 15.84
C LYS A 267 -6.88 -18.94 16.59
N HIS A 268 -7.82 -19.68 15.99
CA HIS A 268 -8.36 -20.90 16.57
C HIS A 268 -7.31 -22.02 16.54
N ASP A 269 -7.17 -22.70 17.67
CA ASP A 269 -6.30 -23.86 17.86
C ASP A 269 -7.17 -24.98 18.41
N TYR A 270 -7.10 -26.16 17.81
CA TYR A 270 -7.92 -27.29 18.22
C TYR A 270 -7.53 -27.70 19.65
N ALA A 271 -8.51 -28.01 20.51
CA ALA A 271 -8.35 -28.31 21.94
C ALA A 271 -7.90 -27.15 22.87
N LYS A 272 -7.87 -25.89 22.40
CA LYS A 272 -7.67 -24.71 23.27
C LYS A 272 -8.80 -23.72 23.13
N GLU A 273 -9.63 -23.60 24.16
CA GLU A 273 -10.55 -22.48 24.27
C GLU A 273 -9.77 -21.20 24.58
N LYS A 274 -9.67 -20.31 23.58
CA LYS A 274 -9.07 -18.99 23.76
C LYS A 274 -10.18 -17.99 24.00
N LYS A 275 -10.13 -17.30 25.14
CA LYS A 275 -11.01 -16.14 25.39
C LYS A 275 -10.74 -15.09 24.32
N ALA A 276 -11.79 -14.67 23.60
CA ALA A 276 -11.70 -13.56 22.66
C ALA A 276 -11.29 -12.30 23.43
N LYS A 277 -10.09 -11.77 23.16
CA LYS A 277 -9.68 -10.47 23.69
C LYS A 277 -10.32 -9.40 22.83
N LYS A 278 -11.27 -8.65 23.39
CA LYS A 278 -11.72 -7.40 22.77
C LYS A 278 -10.56 -6.40 22.80
N PRO A 279 -10.31 -5.65 21.71
CA PRO A 279 -9.40 -4.51 21.76
C PRO A 279 -9.87 -3.56 22.87
N LYS A 280 -9.05 -3.34 23.90
CA LYS A 280 -9.29 -2.25 24.85
C LYS A 280 -8.84 -0.96 24.17
N LEU A 281 -9.74 -0.28 23.47
CA LEU A 281 -9.47 1.09 23.06
C LEU A 281 -9.59 1.98 24.28
N ASN A 282 -8.49 2.64 24.63
CA ASN A 282 -8.49 3.63 25.68
C ASN A 282 -9.02 4.93 25.06
N PRO A 283 -10.18 5.48 25.47
CA PRO A 283 -10.76 6.69 24.84
C PRO A 283 -9.84 7.91 24.94
N ALA A 284 -8.98 7.93 25.98
CA ALA A 284 -7.95 8.95 26.20
C ALA A 284 -6.70 8.75 25.34
N ALA A 285 -6.49 7.56 24.77
CA ALA A 285 -5.44 7.35 23.77
C ALA A 285 -6.03 7.67 22.40
N LYS A 286 -6.24 8.96 22.14
CA LYS A 286 -6.24 9.47 20.77
C LYS A 286 -4.84 9.21 20.21
N THR A 287 -4.57 8.00 19.72
CA THR A 287 -3.44 7.80 18.80
C THR A 287 -3.85 8.34 17.43
N CYS A 288 -4.20 9.63 17.39
CA CYS A 288 -3.82 10.43 16.24
C CYS A 288 -2.29 10.33 16.19
N ALA A 289 -1.73 10.15 15.00
CA ALA A 289 -0.27 10.16 14.82
C ALA A 289 0.39 11.44 15.36
N SER A 290 -0.39 12.46 15.75
CA SER A 290 0.07 13.68 16.44
C SER A 290 0.72 13.43 17.80
N ASP A 291 0.37 12.33 18.48
CA ASP A 291 0.82 12.08 19.86
C ASP A 291 1.93 11.01 19.91
N LEU A 292 2.35 10.49 18.75
CA LEU A 292 3.67 9.87 18.61
C LEU A 292 4.67 10.99 18.83
N LYS A 293 5.22 11.08 20.04
CA LYS A 293 6.36 11.93 20.44
C LYS A 293 7.06 12.47 19.20
N ASN A 294 6.86 13.76 18.89
CA ASN A 294 7.73 14.47 17.96
C ASN A 294 9.14 14.10 18.36
N TRP A 295 9.84 13.32 17.53
CA TRP A 295 11.25 13.11 17.74
C TRP A 295 11.86 14.51 17.67
N PRO A 296 12.62 14.94 18.68
CA PRO A 296 13.35 16.20 18.59
C PRO A 296 14.10 16.20 17.26
N GLY A 297 14.00 17.28 16.48
CA GLY A 297 14.57 17.34 15.12
C GLY A 297 16.04 16.92 15.10
N GLU A 298 16.78 17.28 16.16
CA GLU A 298 18.16 16.90 16.42
C GLU A 298 18.37 15.37 16.57
N ARG A 299 17.48 14.67 17.28
CA ARG A 299 17.57 13.21 17.44
C ARG A 299 17.34 12.47 16.12
N LEU A 300 16.42 12.96 15.30
CA LEU A 300 16.14 12.38 13.99
C LEU A 300 17.26 12.71 12.99
N GLN A 301 17.85 13.90 13.10
CA GLN A 301 19.03 14.32 12.33
C GLN A 301 20.25 13.45 12.66
N ASN A 302 20.57 13.28 13.94
CA ASN A 302 21.69 12.43 14.38
C ASN A 302 21.50 10.97 13.93
N PHE A 303 20.25 10.48 13.95
CA PHE A 303 19.93 9.15 13.44
C PHE A 303 20.11 9.05 11.93
N TYR A 304 19.72 10.08 11.17
CA TYR A 304 19.91 10.13 9.72
C TYR A 304 21.40 10.19 9.33
N GLU A 305 22.22 10.95 10.07
CA GLU A 305 23.67 11.01 9.89
C GLU A 305 24.35 9.68 10.17
N ALA A 306 24.00 9.01 11.28
CA ALA A 306 24.51 7.68 11.59
C ALA A 306 24.16 6.63 10.50
N LEU A 307 22.97 6.72 9.90
CA LEU A 307 22.57 5.83 8.79
C LEU A 307 23.38 6.11 7.51
N LYS A 308 23.71 7.37 7.24
CA LYS A 308 24.59 7.74 6.11
C LYS A 308 26.00 7.22 6.30
N GLU A 309 26.59 7.42 7.48
CA GLU A 309 27.91 6.92 7.81
C GLU A 309 27.99 5.39 7.65
N TYR A 310 26.99 4.67 8.19
CA TYR A 310 26.91 3.23 8.03
C TYR A 310 26.78 2.80 6.56
N GLN A 311 26.04 3.53 5.73
CA GLN A 311 25.91 3.22 4.30
C GLN A 311 27.24 3.42 3.54
N ILE A 312 28.02 4.44 3.91
CA ILE A 312 29.35 4.70 3.37
C ILE A 312 30.31 3.58 3.77
N GLU A 313 30.33 3.22 5.06
CA GLU A 313 31.21 2.19 5.61
C GLU A 313 30.86 0.78 5.08
N SER A 314 29.58 0.42 5.09
CA SER A 314 29.11 -0.91 4.71
C SER A 314 28.97 -1.13 3.20
N LYS A 315 29.02 -0.06 2.40
CA LYS A 315 28.73 -0.05 0.94
C LYS A 315 27.39 -0.71 0.57
N LYS A 316 26.42 -0.76 1.51
CA LYS A 316 25.11 -1.39 1.33
C LYS A 316 23.99 -0.38 1.49
N ALA A 317 22.99 -0.43 0.63
CA ALA A 317 21.82 0.43 0.72
C ALA A 317 21.02 0.14 1.99
N VAL A 318 20.68 1.18 2.75
CA VAL A 318 19.91 1.05 3.98
C VAL A 318 18.46 1.43 3.72
N GLY A 319 17.55 0.46 3.83
CA GLY A 319 16.11 0.66 3.53
C GLY A 319 15.47 1.82 4.30
N TRP A 320 15.92 2.10 5.53
CA TRP A 320 15.42 3.21 6.33
C TRP A 320 15.66 4.59 5.71
N MET A 321 16.73 4.77 4.94
CA MET A 321 17.01 6.02 4.21
C MET A 321 15.92 6.37 3.19
N HIS A 322 15.15 5.39 2.71
CA HIS A 322 14.04 5.58 1.77
C HIS A 322 12.70 5.84 2.46
N ILE A 323 12.60 5.56 3.76
CA ILE A 323 11.36 5.64 4.55
C ILE A 323 11.37 6.90 5.42
N LEU A 324 12.53 7.27 5.96
CA LEU A 324 12.66 8.44 6.81
C LEU A 324 12.46 9.73 6.00
N PRO A 325 11.85 10.78 6.59
CA PRO A 325 11.74 12.07 5.95
C PRO A 325 13.14 12.61 5.65
N GLN A 326 13.52 12.65 4.37
CA GLN A 326 14.88 13.03 3.96
C GLN A 326 15.20 14.52 4.14
N LYS A 327 14.25 15.33 4.65
CA LYS A 327 14.36 16.79 4.75
C LYS A 327 13.67 17.27 6.02
N LEU A 328 14.45 17.50 7.09
CA LEU A 328 13.93 17.84 8.43
C LEU A 328 14.02 19.31 8.83
N ASN A 329 14.63 20.17 8.03
CA ASN A 329 14.73 21.59 8.36
C ASN A 329 14.04 22.47 7.30
N ASN A 330 13.11 23.29 7.78
CA ASN A 330 12.58 24.50 7.13
C ASN A 330 11.90 24.34 5.76
N GLN A 331 10.84 23.54 5.66
CA GLN A 331 9.87 23.77 4.58
C GLN A 331 8.54 24.18 5.18
N GLU A 332 8.15 25.41 4.85
CA GLU A 332 6.78 25.90 4.96
C GLU A 332 5.78 24.83 4.55
N GLU A 333 4.60 24.82 5.17
CA GLU A 333 3.54 23.87 4.82
C GLU A 333 3.29 23.86 3.29
N PRO A 334 3.01 22.70 2.68
CA PRO A 334 2.62 22.65 1.27
C PRO A 334 1.42 23.58 1.05
N LEU A 335 1.38 24.24 -0.12
CA LEU A 335 0.35 25.25 -0.47
C LEU A 335 -1.06 24.78 -0.12
N ILE A 336 -1.33 23.48 -0.31
CA ILE A 336 -2.53 22.81 0.16
C ILE A 336 -2.24 21.40 0.67
N SER A 337 -3.01 20.94 1.65
CA SER A 337 -2.91 19.58 2.19
C SER A 337 -3.36 18.54 1.16
N PRO A 338 -2.78 17.33 1.12
CA PRO A 338 -3.22 16.26 0.21
C PRO A 338 -4.72 15.94 0.33
N ILE A 339 -5.31 15.43 -0.74
CA ILE A 339 -6.70 14.99 -0.74
C ILE A 339 -6.79 13.71 0.08
N LYS A 340 -7.61 13.73 1.15
CA LYS A 340 -7.74 12.59 2.06
C LYS A 340 -8.69 11.52 1.54
N TYR A 341 -9.73 11.92 0.81
CA TYR A 341 -10.82 11.05 0.35
C TYR A 341 -11.17 11.35 -1.09
N HIS A 342 -11.42 10.30 -1.87
CA HIS A 342 -11.96 10.38 -3.22
C HIS A 342 -13.32 9.65 -3.28
N PRO A 343 -14.29 10.14 -4.06
CA PRO A 343 -14.29 11.40 -4.81
C PRO A 343 -14.42 12.63 -3.90
N ILE A 344 -13.96 13.79 -4.37
CA ILE A 344 -14.08 15.07 -3.68
C ILE A 344 -15.46 15.69 -3.97
N SER A 345 -16.11 16.34 -3.00
CA SER A 345 -17.35 17.07 -3.24
C SER A 345 -17.09 18.42 -3.91
N ALA A 346 -18.10 19.00 -4.56
CA ALA A 346 -18.00 20.31 -5.18
C ALA A 346 -17.70 21.41 -4.15
N GLU A 347 -18.27 21.32 -2.94
CA GLU A 347 -18.03 22.27 -1.86
C GLU A 347 -16.58 22.20 -1.36
N GLU A 348 -16.06 20.99 -1.13
CA GLU A 348 -14.66 20.79 -0.71
C GLU A 348 -13.70 21.28 -1.81
N LEU A 349 -14.01 21.03 -3.09
CA LEU A 349 -13.20 21.54 -4.20
C LEU A 349 -13.16 23.08 -4.23
N LYS A 350 -14.32 23.73 -4.07
CA LYS A 350 -14.41 25.20 -4.00
C LYS A 350 -13.63 25.76 -2.82
N LEU A 351 -13.72 25.13 -1.64
CA LEU A 351 -12.94 25.52 -0.46
C LEU A 351 -11.43 25.41 -0.71
N ARG A 352 -11.01 24.38 -1.43
CA ARG A 352 -9.61 24.19 -1.82
C ARG A 352 -9.12 25.25 -2.81
N PHE A 353 -9.95 25.66 -3.78
CA PHE A 353 -9.62 26.75 -4.70
C PHE A 353 -9.36 28.05 -3.95
N GLU A 354 -10.26 28.41 -3.03
CA GLU A 354 -10.10 29.60 -2.19
C GLU A 354 -8.88 29.51 -1.26
N LYS A 355 -8.54 28.31 -0.79
CA LYS A 355 -7.33 28.10 0.01
C LYS A 355 -6.05 28.31 -0.82
N VAL A 356 -6.00 27.84 -2.06
CA VAL A 356 -4.87 28.09 -2.98
C VAL A 356 -4.68 29.59 -3.21
N LYS A 357 -5.76 30.31 -3.53
CA LYS A 357 -5.72 31.77 -3.75
C LYS A 357 -5.26 32.55 -2.53
N ARG A 358 -5.67 32.14 -1.32
CA ARG A 358 -5.20 32.79 -0.08
C ARG A 358 -3.73 32.49 0.19
N ASN A 359 -3.33 31.23 0.08
CA ASN A 359 -1.99 30.78 0.48
C ASN A 359 -0.87 31.18 -0.50
N ILE A 360 -1.21 31.68 -1.69
CA ILE A 360 -0.21 32.14 -2.67
C ILE A 360 0.25 33.58 -2.43
N ASN A 361 -0.52 34.37 -1.69
CA ASN A 361 -0.18 35.74 -1.31
C ASN A 361 0.62 35.72 0.00
N PHE A 362 1.70 36.50 0.05
CA PHE A 362 2.59 36.59 1.20
C PHE A 362 2.72 38.03 1.66
N GLU A 363 3.00 38.21 2.95
CA GLU A 363 3.38 39.50 3.52
C GLU A 363 4.73 39.96 2.98
N GLU A 364 4.95 41.28 2.92
CA GLU A 364 6.14 41.87 2.31
C GLU A 364 7.45 41.38 2.95
N GLU A 365 7.47 41.19 4.27
CA GLU A 365 8.62 40.67 4.99
C GLU A 365 9.01 39.25 4.53
N LYS A 366 7.99 38.42 4.30
CA LYS A 366 8.20 37.07 3.78
C LYS A 366 8.67 37.10 2.33
N ILE A 367 8.17 38.01 1.50
CA ILE A 367 8.62 38.18 0.12
C ILE A 367 10.11 38.56 0.07
N LYS A 368 10.54 39.53 0.90
CA LYS A 368 11.96 39.93 1.01
C LYS A 368 12.85 38.76 1.43
N LYS A 369 12.43 38.01 2.45
CA LYS A 369 13.17 36.82 2.91
C LYS A 369 13.27 35.73 1.83
N ILE A 370 12.23 35.53 1.03
CA ILE A 370 12.26 34.57 -0.08
C ILE A 370 13.28 35.00 -1.12
N GLU A 371 13.31 36.28 -1.51
CA GLU A 371 14.32 36.82 -2.44
C GLU A 371 15.73 36.51 -1.93
N GLU A 372 16.04 36.91 -0.69
CA GLU A 372 17.36 36.73 -0.08
C GLU A 372 17.80 35.26 -0.05
N GLN A 373 16.90 34.36 0.35
CA GLN A 373 17.18 32.92 0.45
C GLN A 373 17.27 32.24 -0.93
N THR A 374 16.85 32.91 -2.00
CA THR A 374 16.83 32.37 -3.36
C THR A 374 17.79 33.09 -4.31
N ARG A 375 18.71 33.92 -3.82
CA ARG A 375 19.74 34.61 -4.62
C ARG A 375 20.68 33.69 -5.39
N CYS A 376 20.85 32.45 -4.95
CA CYS A 376 21.57 31.41 -5.72
C CYS A 376 20.69 30.76 -6.82
N GLN A 377 19.48 31.30 -7.04
CA GLN A 377 18.52 30.92 -8.07
C GLN A 377 18.34 29.41 -8.22
N SER A 378 18.56 28.87 -9.43
CA SER A 378 18.33 27.46 -9.79
C SER A 378 19.15 26.47 -8.96
N ASN A 379 20.21 26.92 -8.29
CA ASN A 379 21.03 26.09 -7.40
C ASN A 379 20.34 25.83 -6.04
N THR A 380 19.17 26.42 -5.79
CA THR A 380 18.41 26.21 -4.55
C THR A 380 17.06 25.57 -4.82
N ASN A 381 16.74 24.51 -4.06
CA ASN A 381 15.40 23.90 -4.10
C ASN A 381 14.29 24.87 -3.69
N LEU A 382 14.63 25.87 -2.88
CA LEU A 382 13.69 26.90 -2.42
C LEU A 382 13.21 27.77 -3.58
N TRP A 383 14.10 28.14 -4.50
CA TRP A 383 13.76 28.88 -5.71
C TRP A 383 12.74 28.12 -6.57
N HIS A 384 13.00 26.84 -6.85
CA HIS A 384 12.05 25.99 -7.60
C HIS A 384 10.70 25.89 -6.89
N ARG A 385 10.71 25.75 -5.56
CA ARG A 385 9.50 25.63 -4.74
C ARG A 385 8.62 26.88 -4.81
N HIS A 386 9.19 28.07 -4.70
CA HIS A 386 8.41 29.31 -4.77
C HIS A 386 7.96 29.65 -6.19
N ARG A 387 8.66 29.18 -7.22
CA ARG A 387 8.27 29.31 -8.63
C ARG A 387 7.11 28.41 -9.02
N HIS A 388 7.10 27.16 -8.52
CA HIS A 388 6.14 26.13 -8.92
C HIS A 388 4.66 26.57 -8.94
N PRO A 389 4.11 27.27 -7.93
CA PRO A 389 2.70 27.67 -7.97
C PRO A 389 2.42 28.95 -8.77
N ARG A 390 3.43 29.59 -9.38
CA ARG A 390 3.34 30.94 -9.94
C ARG A 390 3.60 30.97 -11.44
N ILE A 391 2.96 31.91 -12.12
CA ILE A 391 3.30 32.28 -13.50
C ILE A 391 4.59 33.09 -13.44
N THR A 392 5.69 32.53 -13.91
CA THR A 392 6.99 33.21 -13.96
C THR A 392 7.16 34.03 -15.24
N ALA A 393 7.98 35.08 -15.21
CA ALA A 393 8.18 35.99 -16.35
C ALA A 393 8.54 35.27 -17.67
N THR A 394 9.34 34.20 -17.61
CA THR A 394 9.71 33.39 -18.78
C THR A 394 8.53 32.63 -19.41
N LYS A 395 7.42 32.45 -18.68
CA LYS A 395 6.19 31.79 -19.14
C LYS A 395 5.09 32.78 -19.57
N CYS A 396 5.28 34.08 -19.32
CA CYS A 396 4.34 35.18 -19.61
C CYS A 396 3.82 35.12 -21.05
N TYR A 397 4.74 35.20 -22.01
CA TYR A 397 4.45 35.24 -23.45
C TYR A 397 3.48 34.14 -23.87
N ARG A 398 3.75 32.91 -23.42
CA ARG A 398 3.04 31.72 -23.86
C ARG A 398 1.57 31.73 -23.44
N ILE A 399 1.26 32.35 -22.31
CA ILE A 399 -0.11 32.54 -21.82
C ILE A 399 -0.75 33.73 -22.55
N ALA A 400 -0.03 34.86 -22.64
CA ALA A 400 -0.55 36.10 -23.21
C ALA A 400 -0.95 36.02 -24.69
N VAL A 401 -0.31 35.13 -25.46
CA VAL A 401 -0.58 34.91 -26.89
C VAL A 401 -1.38 33.63 -27.18
N GLN A 402 -1.78 32.88 -26.16
CA GLN A 402 -2.55 31.65 -26.36
C GLN A 402 -3.93 31.96 -26.96
N ARG A 403 -4.30 31.22 -28.01
CA ARG A 403 -5.67 31.25 -28.55
C ARG A 403 -6.60 30.45 -27.66
N GLU A 404 -7.82 30.94 -27.45
CA GLU A 404 -8.84 30.29 -26.62
C GLU A 404 -9.17 28.85 -27.06
N THR A 405 -9.07 28.56 -28.36
CA THR A 405 -9.31 27.23 -28.94
C THR A 405 -8.19 26.23 -28.66
N THR A 406 -7.02 26.69 -28.19
CA THR A 406 -5.85 25.84 -27.95
C THR A 406 -5.91 25.25 -26.55
N SER A 407 -5.76 23.93 -26.43
CA SER A 407 -5.75 23.27 -25.12
C SER A 407 -4.63 23.81 -24.20
N PRO A 408 -4.95 24.18 -22.94
CA PRO A 408 -4.00 24.74 -21.99
C PRO A 408 -3.08 23.70 -21.36
N THR A 409 -3.32 22.40 -21.57
CA THR A 409 -2.60 21.30 -20.89
C THR A 409 -1.08 21.44 -20.98
N LYS A 410 -0.54 21.77 -22.16
CA LYS A 410 0.92 21.92 -22.34
C LYS A 410 1.48 23.14 -21.61
N ILE A 411 0.67 24.17 -21.35
CA ILE A 411 1.07 25.39 -20.65
C ILE A 411 0.99 25.15 -19.15
N ILE A 412 -0.06 24.48 -18.67
CA ILE A 412 -0.19 24.04 -17.28
C ILE A 412 1.03 23.20 -16.86
N GLN A 413 1.40 22.20 -17.68
CA GLN A 413 2.59 21.38 -17.44
C GLN A 413 3.90 22.17 -17.38
N ASP A 414 3.97 23.31 -18.06
CA ASP A 414 5.18 24.13 -18.19
C ASP A 414 5.25 25.24 -17.13
N VAL A 415 4.11 25.73 -16.66
CA VAL A 415 4.01 26.66 -15.52
C VAL A 415 4.25 25.93 -14.20
N LEU A 416 3.73 24.71 -14.07
CA LEU A 416 3.85 23.89 -12.86
C LEU A 416 5.04 22.93 -12.88
N ASP A 417 5.97 23.08 -13.83
CA ASP A 417 7.19 22.27 -13.92
C ASP A 417 6.94 20.74 -13.80
N TYR A 418 5.94 20.22 -14.51
CA TYR A 418 5.62 18.78 -14.53
C TYR A 418 6.52 17.97 -15.45
N LYS A 419 7.38 18.65 -16.22
CA LYS A 419 8.35 18.03 -17.11
C LYS A 419 9.71 18.01 -16.44
N GLU A 420 10.49 16.98 -16.75
CA GLU A 420 11.88 16.91 -16.30
C GLU A 420 12.66 18.16 -16.79
N PRO A 421 13.54 18.72 -15.93
CA PRO A 421 14.40 19.82 -16.32
C PRO A 421 15.23 19.42 -17.56
N PHE A 422 15.18 20.25 -18.59
CA PHE A 422 15.99 20.08 -19.79
C PHE A 422 17.12 21.11 -19.78
N GLN A 423 18.36 20.63 -19.87
CA GLN A 423 19.55 21.48 -20.00
C GLN A 423 20.25 21.13 -21.30
N SER A 424 20.28 22.08 -22.24
CA SER A 424 21.05 21.94 -23.48
C SER A 424 22.46 22.50 -23.31
N LYS A 425 23.36 22.14 -24.23
CA LYS A 425 24.72 22.71 -24.30
C LYS A 425 24.68 24.24 -24.35
N SER A 426 23.82 24.83 -25.18
CA SER A 426 23.66 26.28 -25.27
C SER A 426 23.12 26.93 -23.99
N MET A 427 22.31 26.21 -23.20
CA MET A 427 21.87 26.71 -21.90
C MET A 427 23.01 26.70 -20.88
N GLN A 428 23.83 25.66 -20.88
CA GLN A 428 25.01 25.59 -20.02
C GLN A 428 26.05 26.68 -20.40
N GLU A 429 26.36 26.82 -21.69
CA GLU A 429 27.23 27.89 -22.19
C GLU A 429 26.69 29.27 -21.81
N GLY A 430 25.37 29.47 -21.86
CA GLY A 430 24.74 30.71 -21.42
C GLY A 430 25.01 31.03 -19.95
N LEU A 431 24.87 30.05 -19.06
CA LEU A 431 25.14 30.20 -17.62
C LEU A 431 26.62 30.51 -17.35
N GLU A 432 27.54 29.84 -18.06
CA GLU A 432 28.98 30.06 -17.93
C GLU A 432 29.40 31.46 -18.42
N MET A 433 28.62 32.07 -19.32
CA MET A 433 28.91 33.39 -19.89
C MET A 433 28.28 34.57 -19.12
N GLU A 434 27.39 34.35 -18.15
CA GLU A 434 26.67 35.43 -17.47
C GLU A 434 27.60 36.49 -16.88
N ASP A 435 28.63 36.07 -16.12
CA ASP A 435 29.57 37.01 -15.49
C ASP A 435 30.38 37.79 -16.55
N ASN A 436 30.69 37.19 -17.71
CA ASN A 436 31.36 37.85 -18.83
C ASN A 436 30.45 38.90 -19.50
N ILE A 437 29.16 38.59 -19.65
CA ILE A 437 28.17 39.53 -20.23
C ILE A 437 27.98 40.73 -19.28
N ILE A 438 27.94 40.49 -17.96
CA ILE A 438 27.86 41.57 -16.96
C ILE A 438 29.10 42.47 -17.03
N ALA A 439 30.30 41.89 -17.19
CA ALA A 439 31.52 42.67 -17.34
C ALA A 439 31.50 43.54 -18.61
N ALA A 440 31.11 42.97 -19.74
CA ALA A 440 30.98 43.69 -21.00
C ALA A 440 29.92 44.81 -20.94
N TYR A 441 28.79 44.56 -20.28
CA TYR A 441 27.75 45.55 -20.04
C TYR A 441 28.27 46.75 -19.23
N LYS A 442 29.03 46.50 -18.15
CA LYS A 442 29.61 47.58 -17.33
C LYS A 442 30.60 48.44 -18.13
N SER A 443 31.46 47.81 -18.93
CA SER A 443 32.38 48.52 -19.82
C SER A 443 31.64 49.37 -20.85
N LEU A 444 30.61 48.80 -21.50
CA LEU A 444 29.77 49.52 -22.46
C LEU A 444 29.14 50.77 -21.83
N LYS A 445 28.57 50.64 -20.62
CA LYS A 445 27.94 51.76 -19.91
C LYS A 445 28.96 52.83 -19.52
N GLN A 446 30.17 52.43 -19.14
CA GLN A 446 31.25 53.37 -18.85
C GLN A 446 31.70 54.14 -20.11
N GLU A 447 31.77 53.48 -21.27
CA GLU A 447 32.06 54.11 -22.57
C GLU A 447 30.96 55.09 -23.01
N GLU A 448 29.70 54.79 -22.68
CA GLU A 448 28.54 55.69 -22.86
C GLU A 448 28.54 56.89 -21.87
N GLY A 449 29.55 56.98 -20.99
CA GLY A 449 29.70 58.07 -20.02
C GLY A 449 28.95 57.86 -18.70
N VAL A 450 28.38 56.66 -18.47
CA VAL A 450 27.70 56.31 -17.21
C VAL A 450 28.72 55.87 -16.17
N ALA A 451 29.13 56.79 -15.29
CA ALA A 451 30.01 56.49 -14.17
C ALA A 451 29.24 55.89 -12.99
N GLY A 452 29.83 54.89 -12.31
CA GLY A 452 29.32 54.37 -11.05
C GLY A 452 28.16 53.36 -11.17
N ILE A 453 27.99 52.71 -12.32
CA ILE A 453 26.97 51.67 -12.49
C ILE A 453 27.23 50.45 -11.58
N ILE A 454 26.21 50.03 -10.83
CA ILE A 454 26.30 48.86 -9.92
C ILE A 454 25.32 47.81 -10.40
N VAL A 455 25.77 46.55 -10.44
CA VAL A 455 24.94 45.38 -10.73
C VAL A 455 25.01 44.43 -9.54
N GLN A 456 23.86 44.11 -8.96
CA GLN A 456 23.72 43.20 -7.82
C GLN A 456 22.96 41.94 -8.23
N LYS A 457 23.42 40.76 -7.75
CA LYS A 457 22.68 39.50 -7.94
C LYS A 457 21.41 39.52 -7.09
N CYS A 458 20.34 38.90 -7.60
CA CYS A 458 19.05 38.83 -6.92
C CYS A 458 18.40 37.44 -7.05
N GLY A 459 17.44 37.18 -6.17
CA GLY A 459 16.71 35.92 -6.09
C GLY A 459 15.40 35.91 -6.87
N PHE A 460 14.41 35.23 -6.31
CA PHE A 460 13.06 35.15 -6.85
C PHE A 460 12.15 36.17 -6.16
N PHE A 461 11.59 37.06 -6.96
CA PHE A 461 10.59 38.03 -6.53
C PHE A 461 9.18 37.49 -6.75
N ILE A 462 8.31 37.78 -5.79
CA ILE A 462 6.88 37.49 -5.84
C ILE A 462 6.17 38.85 -5.85
N SER A 463 5.20 39.04 -6.75
CA SER A 463 4.47 40.32 -6.80
C SER A 463 3.70 40.51 -5.50
N LYS A 464 3.88 41.69 -4.88
CA LYS A 464 3.27 42.07 -3.60
C LYS A 464 1.74 42.03 -3.63
N HIS A 465 1.16 42.49 -4.74
CA HIS A 465 -0.29 42.60 -4.91
C HIS A 465 -0.90 41.40 -5.64
N HIS A 466 -0.07 40.65 -6.38
CA HIS A 466 -0.51 39.56 -7.23
C HIS A 466 0.37 38.33 -7.02
N GLY A 467 0.24 37.68 -5.86
CA GLY A 467 1.14 36.60 -5.42
C GLY A 467 1.24 35.41 -6.37
N PHE A 468 0.36 35.30 -7.38
CA PHE A 468 0.44 34.31 -8.46
C PHE A 468 1.46 34.64 -9.55
N LEU A 469 2.04 35.85 -9.56
CA LEU A 469 3.11 36.27 -10.46
C LEU A 469 4.46 36.24 -9.75
N GLY A 470 5.52 35.88 -10.48
CA GLY A 470 6.88 36.00 -10.00
C GLY A 470 7.92 36.18 -11.10
N ALA A 471 9.13 36.59 -10.73
CA ALA A 471 10.23 36.84 -11.64
C ALA A 471 11.58 36.58 -10.96
N SER A 472 12.59 36.22 -11.77
CA SER A 472 13.99 36.21 -11.37
C SER A 472 14.76 36.96 -12.44
N PRO A 473 14.93 38.28 -12.28
CA PRO A 473 15.85 39.05 -13.12
C PRO A 473 17.28 38.51 -12.99
N ASP A 474 18.12 38.78 -13.98
CA ASP A 474 19.53 38.36 -13.96
C ASP A 474 20.36 39.30 -13.07
N GLY A 475 19.87 40.52 -12.80
CA GLY A 475 20.44 41.43 -11.82
C GLY A 475 19.57 42.65 -11.50
N LEU A 476 19.89 43.33 -10.41
CA LEU A 476 19.40 44.67 -10.07
C LEU A 476 20.48 45.68 -10.47
N VAL A 477 20.08 46.73 -11.19
CA VAL A 477 20.98 47.77 -11.69
C VAL A 477 20.72 49.06 -10.93
N HIS A 478 21.79 49.68 -10.44
CA HIS A 478 21.80 51.07 -10.02
C HIS A 478 22.59 51.89 -11.05
N ASP A 479 21.89 52.76 -11.77
CA ASP A 479 22.42 53.71 -12.76
C ASP A 479 22.24 55.14 -12.24
N PRO A 480 23.30 55.80 -11.72
CA PRO A 480 23.19 57.15 -11.18
C PRO A 480 22.84 58.23 -12.21
N SER A 481 22.98 57.94 -13.50
CA SER A 481 22.73 58.89 -14.60
C SER A 481 21.27 58.91 -15.05
N ALA A 482 20.49 57.89 -14.66
CA ALA A 482 19.09 57.75 -15.05
C ALA A 482 18.17 58.58 -14.13
N GLU A 483 17.05 59.06 -14.66
CA GLU A 483 15.98 59.70 -13.86
C GLU A 483 15.46 58.76 -12.77
N ASP A 484 15.22 57.50 -13.13
CA ASP A 484 14.97 56.42 -12.21
C ASP A 484 16.25 55.60 -12.05
N THR A 485 16.96 55.76 -10.93
CA THR A 485 18.29 55.16 -10.77
C THR A 485 18.25 53.64 -10.62
N GLU A 486 17.11 53.06 -10.24
CA GLU A 486 16.96 51.63 -9.98
C GLU A 486 16.25 50.92 -11.13
N GLY A 487 16.88 49.90 -11.69
CA GLY A 487 16.34 49.08 -12.77
C GLY A 487 16.70 47.61 -12.66
N LEU A 488 16.35 46.85 -13.71
CA LEU A 488 16.64 45.42 -13.81
C LEU A 488 17.65 45.16 -14.93
N LEU A 489 18.27 43.98 -14.88
CA LEU A 489 19.12 43.45 -15.93
C LEU A 489 18.52 42.12 -16.42
N GLU A 490 18.44 41.98 -17.75
CA GLU A 490 18.04 40.73 -18.42
C GLU A 490 19.09 40.38 -19.47
N LEU A 491 19.80 39.26 -19.27
CA LEU A 491 20.93 38.80 -20.04
C LEU A 491 20.51 37.68 -20.99
N LYS A 492 21.03 37.71 -22.22
CA LYS A 492 20.89 36.60 -23.17
C LYS A 492 22.21 36.29 -23.85
N TYR A 493 22.47 35.00 -23.99
CA TYR A 493 23.55 34.49 -24.81
C TYR A 493 22.98 33.80 -26.05
N VAL A 494 23.37 34.26 -27.24
CA VAL A 494 22.75 33.86 -28.50
C VAL A 494 23.77 33.18 -29.41
N GLN A 495 23.39 32.01 -29.93
CA GLN A 495 24.21 31.21 -30.85
C GLN A 495 24.21 31.82 -32.24
N MET A 496 25.40 32.05 -32.77
CA MET A 496 25.63 32.71 -34.05
C MET A 496 26.05 31.74 -35.16
N GLU A 497 25.71 32.10 -36.40
CA GLU A 497 26.18 31.47 -37.63
C GLU A 497 27.54 32.02 -38.06
N LYS A 498 28.22 31.32 -38.98
CA LYS A 498 29.53 31.77 -39.47
C LYS A 498 29.36 33.09 -40.22
N GLN A 499 30.18 34.07 -39.87
CA GLN A 499 30.26 35.39 -40.51
C GLN A 499 29.01 36.27 -40.38
N GLU A 500 28.05 35.93 -39.49
CA GLU A 500 26.96 36.86 -39.18
C GLU A 500 27.38 37.84 -38.06
N SER A 501 26.85 39.06 -38.10
CA SER A 501 26.93 40.02 -37.02
C SER A 501 25.88 39.72 -35.92
N LEU A 502 26.06 40.32 -34.74
CA LEU A 502 25.12 40.15 -33.64
C LEU A 502 23.72 40.68 -34.01
N GLU A 503 23.63 41.84 -34.65
CA GLU A 503 22.36 42.43 -35.07
C GLU A 503 21.61 41.56 -36.09
N GLU A 504 22.32 41.01 -37.07
CA GLU A 504 21.75 40.06 -38.04
C GLU A 504 21.23 38.80 -37.34
N ALA A 505 21.97 38.27 -36.35
CA ALA A 505 21.55 37.12 -35.56
C ALA A 505 20.25 37.42 -34.77
N LEU A 506 20.16 38.61 -34.16
CA LEU A 506 18.99 39.05 -33.40
C LEU A 506 17.75 39.20 -34.28
N VAL A 507 17.90 39.78 -35.48
CA VAL A 507 16.82 39.97 -36.44
C VAL A 507 16.38 38.63 -37.04
N ARG A 508 17.33 37.78 -37.45
CA ARG A 508 17.06 36.42 -37.98
C ARG A 508 16.30 35.56 -36.99
N LYS A 509 16.60 35.65 -35.70
CA LYS A 509 15.89 34.95 -34.63
C LYS A 509 14.57 35.62 -34.23
N GLY A 510 14.22 36.76 -34.82
CA GLY A 510 13.03 37.54 -34.51
C GLY A 510 13.03 38.18 -33.13
N ILE A 511 14.20 38.20 -32.47
CA ILE A 511 14.41 38.83 -31.16
C ILE A 511 14.30 40.34 -31.32
N CYS A 512 15.01 40.90 -32.29
CA CYS A 512 14.95 42.32 -32.64
C CYS A 512 14.29 42.54 -34.00
N LYS A 513 13.89 43.77 -34.27
CA LYS A 513 13.42 44.27 -35.56
C LYS A 513 14.29 45.46 -36.00
N ASN A 514 14.44 45.65 -37.30
CA ASN A 514 15.12 46.83 -37.84
C ASN A 514 14.30 48.09 -37.57
N CYS A 515 14.97 49.15 -37.14
CA CYS A 515 14.45 50.52 -37.07
C CYS A 515 15.36 51.44 -37.89
N LYS A 516 15.06 52.74 -37.93
CA LYS A 516 15.85 53.72 -38.71
C LYS A 516 17.28 53.87 -38.17
N ASP A 517 17.47 53.63 -36.88
CA ASP A 517 18.70 53.92 -36.14
C ASP A 517 19.38 52.64 -35.60
N GLY A 518 19.08 51.47 -36.17
CA GLY A 518 19.67 50.18 -35.79
C GLY A 518 18.64 49.07 -35.60
N VAL A 519 18.79 48.28 -34.53
CA VAL A 519 17.85 47.21 -34.16
C VAL A 519 17.27 47.45 -32.77
N THR A 520 16.01 47.08 -32.57
CA THR A 520 15.29 47.20 -31.29
C THR A 520 14.52 45.92 -30.97
N LEU A 521 14.38 45.60 -29.70
CA LEU A 521 13.67 44.44 -29.20
C LEU A 521 12.24 44.42 -29.75
N ASN A 522 11.89 43.30 -30.35
CA ASN A 522 10.57 43.11 -30.90
C ASN A 522 9.55 42.99 -29.75
N VAL A 523 8.62 43.94 -29.67
CA VAL A 523 7.54 43.98 -28.66
C VAL A 523 6.62 42.75 -28.69
N ARG A 524 6.64 41.96 -29.79
CA ARG A 524 5.91 40.70 -29.91
C ARG A 524 6.76 39.48 -29.54
N HIS A 525 8.03 39.66 -29.21
CA HIS A 525 8.94 38.58 -28.86
C HIS A 525 8.83 38.23 -27.37
N LYS A 526 9.07 36.94 -27.03
CA LYS A 526 8.93 36.42 -25.67
C LYS A 526 9.76 37.17 -24.61
N TYR A 527 10.91 37.71 -24.99
CA TYR A 527 11.78 38.46 -24.07
C TYR A 527 11.19 39.82 -23.68
N TYR A 528 10.42 40.46 -24.55
CA TYR A 528 9.70 41.69 -24.20
C TYR A 528 8.65 41.42 -23.11
N PHE A 529 7.85 40.37 -23.27
CA PHE A 529 6.88 39.95 -22.24
C PHE A 529 7.57 39.57 -20.92
N GLN A 530 8.76 38.99 -21.00
CA GLN A 530 9.56 38.64 -19.83
C GLN A 530 10.03 39.89 -19.06
N THR A 531 10.60 40.88 -19.75
CA THR A 531 11.04 42.14 -19.11
C THR A 531 9.86 42.93 -18.56
N GLN A 532 8.74 43.00 -19.27
CA GLN A 532 7.50 43.67 -18.79
C GLN A 532 6.95 43.03 -17.51
N GLN A 533 6.86 41.69 -17.46
CA GLN A 533 6.43 41.01 -16.22
C GLN A 533 7.46 41.19 -15.09
N ALA A 534 8.76 41.14 -15.38
CA ALA A 534 9.79 41.34 -14.36
C ALA A 534 9.70 42.74 -13.72
N MET A 535 9.57 43.78 -14.55
CA MET A 535 9.36 45.16 -14.11
C MET A 535 8.10 45.31 -13.24
N PHE A 536 6.99 44.69 -13.63
CA PHE A 536 5.77 44.70 -12.83
C PHE A 536 5.92 43.98 -11.48
N VAL A 537 6.60 42.83 -11.46
CA VAL A 537 6.77 42.03 -10.24
C VAL A 537 7.70 42.72 -9.23
N VAL A 538 8.78 43.33 -9.71
CA VAL A 538 9.82 43.96 -8.87
C VAL A 538 9.56 45.46 -8.64
N GLU A 539 8.51 46.02 -9.25
CA GLU A 539 8.15 47.43 -9.17
C GLU A 539 9.32 48.32 -9.63
N ARG A 540 9.77 48.08 -10.87
CA ARG A 540 10.81 48.84 -11.57
C ARG A 540 10.26 49.39 -12.87
N LYS A 541 10.79 50.55 -13.30
CA LYS A 541 10.29 51.24 -14.51
C LYS A 541 11.07 50.91 -15.78
N TRP A 542 12.23 50.30 -15.66
CA TRP A 542 13.05 49.91 -16.80
C TRP A 542 13.87 48.64 -16.52
N THR A 543 14.27 47.99 -17.62
CA THR A 543 15.19 46.85 -17.65
C THR A 543 16.18 47.07 -18.78
N ASP A 544 17.47 46.98 -18.50
CA ASP A 544 18.48 46.89 -19.56
C ASP A 544 18.51 45.45 -20.08
N PHE A 545 18.12 45.29 -21.35
CA PHE A 545 18.14 44.04 -22.08
C PHE A 545 19.48 43.90 -22.80
N VAL A 546 20.32 42.97 -22.35
CA VAL A 546 21.68 42.80 -22.83
C VAL A 546 21.85 41.46 -23.51
N VAL A 547 22.40 41.46 -24.72
CA VAL A 547 22.65 40.25 -25.50
C VAL A 547 24.10 40.17 -25.94
N MET A 548 24.71 39.01 -25.75
CA MET A 548 26.02 38.67 -26.29
C MET A 548 25.90 37.48 -27.24
N GLY A 549 26.63 37.53 -28.34
CA GLY A 549 26.70 36.46 -29.34
C GLY A 549 27.89 35.53 -29.14
N THR A 550 27.78 34.28 -29.60
CA THR A 550 28.89 33.32 -29.53
C THR A 550 30.12 33.79 -30.30
N GLY A 551 31.26 33.93 -29.62
CA GLY A 551 32.50 34.38 -30.22
C GLY A 551 32.58 35.89 -30.49
N CYS A 552 31.58 36.66 -30.05
CA CYS A 552 31.63 38.12 -30.09
C CYS A 552 32.24 38.71 -28.82
N THR A 553 32.90 39.84 -28.98
CA THR A 553 33.40 40.69 -27.87
C THR A 553 32.47 41.85 -27.57
N THR A 554 31.57 42.19 -28.49
CA THR A 554 30.59 43.28 -28.34
C THR A 554 29.24 42.75 -27.86
N THR A 555 28.47 43.64 -27.22
CA THR A 555 27.12 43.34 -26.73
C THR A 555 26.10 44.28 -27.35
N PHE A 556 24.88 43.79 -27.52
CA PHE A 556 23.72 44.61 -27.79
C PHE A 556 23.08 44.98 -26.45
N CYS A 557 22.82 46.26 -26.20
CA CYS A 557 22.15 46.72 -24.99
C CYS A 557 21.02 47.68 -25.37
N GLU A 558 19.83 47.43 -24.85
CA GLU A 558 18.68 48.32 -25.02
C GLU A 558 17.96 48.51 -23.69
N ARG A 559 17.71 49.77 -23.30
CA ARG A 559 16.90 50.08 -22.12
C ARG A 559 15.42 49.98 -22.49
N ILE A 560 14.75 48.97 -21.93
CA ILE A 560 13.32 48.74 -22.13
C ILE A 560 12.55 49.36 -20.97
N HIS A 561 11.61 50.25 -21.27
CA HIS A 561 10.72 50.85 -20.27
C HIS A 561 9.45 50.02 -20.08
N PHE A 562 8.90 50.08 -18.87
CA PHE A 562 7.60 49.49 -18.55
C PHE A 562 6.50 50.16 -19.38
N SER A 563 5.69 49.37 -20.06
CA SER A 563 4.58 49.82 -20.90
C SER A 563 3.26 49.46 -20.25
N GLN A 564 2.59 50.46 -19.68
CA GLN A 564 1.26 50.29 -19.09
C GLN A 564 0.25 49.75 -20.11
N GLU A 565 0.26 50.29 -21.33
CA GLU A 565 -0.62 49.84 -22.43
C GLU A 565 -0.43 48.34 -22.74
N HIS A 566 0.83 47.88 -22.85
CA HIS A 566 1.10 46.46 -23.06
C HIS A 566 0.63 45.61 -21.86
N TRP A 567 0.87 46.10 -20.65
CA TRP A 567 0.55 45.37 -19.43
C TRP A 567 -0.97 45.25 -19.20
N ASP A 568 -1.74 46.30 -19.48
CA ASP A 568 -3.21 46.32 -19.37
C ASP A 568 -3.87 45.26 -20.25
N THR A 569 -3.24 44.92 -21.37
CA THR A 569 -3.73 43.83 -22.25
C THR A 569 -3.22 42.45 -21.85
N THR A 570 -2.10 42.37 -21.15
CA THR A 570 -1.39 41.13 -20.81
C THR A 570 -1.84 40.57 -19.46
N PHE A 571 -1.91 41.43 -18.44
CA PHE A 571 -2.24 41.05 -17.07
C PHE A 571 -3.59 40.31 -16.94
N PRO A 572 -4.70 40.78 -17.53
CA PRO A 572 -6.00 40.08 -17.41
C PRO A 572 -5.97 38.65 -17.96
N LYS A 573 -5.15 38.40 -18.99
CA LYS A 573 -4.97 37.06 -19.56
C LYS A 573 -4.22 36.15 -18.59
N LEU A 574 -3.18 36.67 -17.93
CA LEU A 574 -2.43 35.91 -16.92
C LEU A 574 -3.30 35.59 -15.70
N GLU A 575 -4.07 36.56 -15.22
CA GLU A 575 -4.98 36.40 -14.08
C GLU A 575 -6.09 35.40 -14.39
N SER A 576 -6.74 35.54 -15.56
CA SER A 576 -7.74 34.58 -16.04
C SER A 576 -7.15 33.18 -16.14
N PHE A 577 -5.98 33.03 -16.78
CA PHE A 577 -5.34 31.73 -16.91
C PHE A 577 -5.00 31.10 -15.55
N PHE A 578 -4.51 31.90 -14.60
CA PHE A 578 -4.23 31.42 -13.25
C PHE A 578 -5.50 30.91 -12.57
N ASN A 579 -6.57 31.68 -12.59
CA ASN A 579 -7.83 31.36 -11.93
C ASN A 579 -8.55 30.15 -12.55
N TYR A 580 -8.57 30.03 -13.88
CA TYR A 580 -9.31 28.96 -14.57
C TYR A 580 -8.51 27.67 -14.75
N TRP A 581 -7.19 27.73 -14.77
CA TRP A 581 -6.35 26.56 -15.12
C TRP A 581 -5.35 26.18 -14.04
N ILE A 582 -4.65 27.16 -13.44
CA ILE A 582 -3.61 26.87 -12.45
C ILE A 582 -4.21 26.57 -11.07
N VAL A 583 -5.17 27.36 -10.59
CA VAL A 583 -5.83 27.12 -9.30
C VAL A 583 -6.49 25.75 -9.24
N PRO A 584 -7.29 25.32 -10.25
CA PRO A 584 -7.87 23.99 -10.25
C PRO A 584 -6.81 22.88 -10.24
N GLU A 585 -5.75 23.03 -11.03
CA GLU A 585 -4.68 22.03 -11.09
C GLU A 585 -3.89 21.95 -9.76
N LEU A 586 -3.62 23.08 -9.09
CA LEU A 586 -2.97 23.10 -7.78
C LEU A 586 -3.84 22.46 -6.69
N ALA A 587 -5.16 22.67 -6.74
CA ALA A 587 -6.10 22.13 -5.76
C ALA A 587 -6.43 20.66 -5.98
N TYR A 588 -6.50 20.23 -7.25
CA TYR A 588 -6.84 18.90 -7.72
C TYR A 588 -6.08 18.56 -9.04
N PRO A 589 -4.88 17.96 -8.96
CA PRO A 589 -3.94 17.86 -10.09
C PRO A 589 -4.36 16.87 -11.20
N CYS A 590 -5.31 17.27 -12.05
CA CYS A 590 -5.81 16.42 -13.12
C CYS A 590 -4.76 16.17 -14.20
N VAL A 591 -4.08 17.23 -14.64
CA VAL A 591 -3.07 17.16 -15.70
C VAL A 591 -1.86 16.37 -15.23
N LYS A 592 -1.44 16.53 -13.98
CA LYS A 592 -0.32 15.78 -13.39
C LYS A 592 -0.56 14.27 -13.40
N TYR A 593 -1.77 13.86 -13.05
CA TYR A 593 -2.12 12.44 -12.86
C TYR A 593 -2.90 11.83 -14.03
N GLY A 594 -3.13 12.58 -15.11
CA GLY A 594 -3.91 12.12 -16.26
C GLY A 594 -5.38 11.82 -15.94
N LEU A 595 -5.97 12.53 -14.97
CA LEU A 595 -7.36 12.36 -14.57
C LEU A 595 -8.30 13.09 -15.53
N PRO A 596 -9.55 12.60 -15.71
CA PRO A 596 -10.55 13.31 -16.50
C PRO A 596 -10.82 14.69 -15.90
N LYS A 597 -11.04 15.70 -16.76
CA LYS A 597 -11.39 17.05 -16.33
C LYS A 597 -12.62 16.99 -15.45
N LEU A 598 -12.56 17.68 -14.30
CA LEU A 598 -13.74 17.94 -13.51
C LEU A 598 -14.68 18.80 -14.35
N ASN A 599 -15.87 18.29 -14.67
CA ASN A 599 -16.93 19.10 -15.24
C ASN A 599 -17.41 20.05 -14.13
N ALA A 600 -16.78 21.21 -14.03
CA ALA A 600 -17.26 22.30 -13.21
C ALA A 600 -18.42 22.96 -13.97
N THR A 601 -19.65 22.57 -13.67
CA THR A 601 -20.81 23.45 -13.86
C THR A 601 -20.96 24.34 -12.65
#